data_AF-A0A377TRP6-F1
#
_entry.id   AF-A0A377TRP6-F1
#
_cell.length_a   1.000
_cell.length_b   1.000
_cell.length_c   1.000
_cell.angle_alpha   90.00
_cell.angle_beta   90.00
_cell.angle_gamma   90.00
#
_symmetry.space_group_name_H-M   'P 1'
#
loop_
_entity.id
_entity.type
_entity.pdbx_description
1 polymer ?
#
loop_
_entity_poly.entity_id
_entity_poly.type
_entity_poly.pdbx_seq_one_letter_code
_entity_poly.pdbx_strand_id
1 'polypeptide(L)' 'MAAQTAIASDAVDYPNGPVFDPNNRDIWARLTNIAGQAGATEIGNGPVVHRTGLLIIQLFVPVGSGTLLISERPTS' A
#
# COMPACT_ATOMS: atom_id res chain seq x y z
N MET A 1 20.33 15.46 5.50
CA MET A 1 19.13 14.59 5.48
C MET A 1 19.48 13.37 4.65
N ALA A 2 19.51 12.18 5.26
CA ALA A 2 19.59 10.94 4.49
C ALA A 2 18.28 10.82 3.68
N ALA A 3 18.39 10.60 2.38
CA ALA A 3 17.22 10.39 1.54
C ALA A 3 16.50 9.12 2.03
N GLN A 4 15.19 9.22 2.26
CA GLN A 4 14.36 8.04 2.46
C GLN A 4 14.45 7.21 1.17
N THR A 5 15.00 5.99 1.26
CA THR A 5 15.09 5.10 0.10
C THR A 5 13.69 4.85 -0.44
N ALA A 6 13.44 5.31 -1.68
CA ALA A 6 12.18 5.06 -2.35
C ALA A 6 12.05 3.55 -2.62
N ILE A 7 10.86 2.99 -2.36
CA ILE A 7 10.55 1.62 -2.80
C ILE A 7 10.43 1.65 -4.33
N ALA A 8 11.18 0.79 -4.99
CA ALA A 8 11.12 0.66 -6.44
C ALA A 8 9.69 0.29 -6.88
N SER A 9 9.22 0.83 -8.00
CA SER A 9 7.83 0.65 -8.44
C SER A 9 7.46 -0.80 -8.74
N ASP A 10 8.45 -1.63 -9.10
CA ASP A 10 8.29 -3.06 -9.32
C ASP A 10 8.32 -3.87 -8.01
N ALA A 11 8.69 -3.26 -6.89
CA ALA A 11 8.61 -3.81 -5.53
C ALA A 11 7.27 -3.49 -4.85
N VAL A 12 6.22 -3.22 -5.63
CA VAL A 12 4.86 -2.94 -5.13
C VAL A 12 3.89 -3.99 -5.67
N ASP A 13 3.25 -4.72 -4.76
CA ASP A 13 2.16 -5.65 -5.02
C ASP A 13 0.85 -4.86 -5.16
N TYR A 14 0.27 -4.88 -6.36
CA TYR A 14 -0.97 -4.15 -6.70
C TYR A 14 -2.17 -5.11 -6.77
N PRO A 15 -3.37 -4.68 -6.34
CA PRO A 15 -4.51 -5.58 -6.16
C PRO A 15 -5.07 -6.17 -7.47
N ASN A 16 -4.76 -5.56 -8.62
CA ASN A 16 -5.13 -6.05 -9.97
C ASN A 16 -3.89 -6.21 -10.87
N GLY A 17 -2.71 -6.36 -10.26
CA GLY A 17 -1.46 -6.57 -10.96
C GLY A 17 -1.23 -8.04 -11.34
N PRO A 18 -0.13 -8.32 -12.05
CA PRO A 18 0.37 -9.70 -12.17
C PRO A 18 0.70 -10.28 -10.78
N VAL A 19 0.82 -11.60 -10.69
CA VAL A 19 1.25 -12.27 -9.45
C VAL A 19 2.59 -11.70 -9.01
N PHE A 20 2.62 -11.15 -7.80
CA PHE A 20 3.82 -10.55 -7.22
C PHE A 20 4.74 -11.62 -6.63
N ASP A 21 6.02 -11.60 -7.00
CA ASP A 21 7.07 -12.43 -6.39
C ASP A 21 7.87 -11.59 -5.37
N PRO A 22 7.78 -11.91 -4.06
CA PRO A 22 8.54 -11.22 -3.02
C PRO A 22 9.99 -11.71 -2.90
N ASN A 23 10.38 -12.78 -3.58
CA ASN A 23 11.71 -13.35 -3.45
C ASN A 23 12.79 -12.36 -3.91
N ASN A 24 13.93 -12.38 -3.22
CA ASN A 24 15.09 -11.49 -3.48
C ASN A 24 14.81 -9.99 -3.31
N ARG A 25 13.78 -9.59 -2.56
CA ARG A 25 13.53 -8.19 -2.21
C ARG A 25 13.84 -7.92 -0.74
N ASP A 26 14.66 -6.91 -0.49
CA ASP A 26 15.02 -6.49 0.87
C ASP A 26 13.88 -5.73 1.58
N ILE A 27 13.06 -5.02 0.79
CA ILE A 27 11.82 -4.36 1.23
C ILE A 27 10.83 -4.33 0.07
N TRP A 28 9.54 -4.49 0.36
CA TRP A 28 8.48 -4.32 -0.63
C TRP A 28 7.21 -3.77 0.02
N ALA A 29 6.29 -3.28 -0.81
CA ALA A 29 5.00 -2.78 -0.38
C ALA A 29 3.84 -3.58 -0.96
N ARG A 30 2.72 -3.66 -0.25
CA ARG A 30 1.43 -4.05 -0.80
C ARG A 30 0.47 -2.88 -0.75
N LEU A 31 -0.19 -2.64 -1.88
CA LEU A 31 -1.28 -1.69 -1.98
C LEU A 31 -2.61 -2.41 -1.86
N THR A 32 -3.41 -2.03 -0.88
CA THR A 32 -4.79 -2.53 -0.74
C THR A 32 -5.75 -1.36 -0.89
N ASN A 33 -6.66 -1.46 -1.86
CA ASN A 33 -7.74 -0.51 -2.05
C ASN A 33 -9.06 -1.17 -1.60
N ILE A 34 -9.58 -0.73 -0.46
CA ILE A 34 -10.90 -1.14 0.03
C ILE A 34 -11.88 -0.06 -0.38
N ALA A 35 -12.57 -0.29 -1.51
CA ALA A 35 -13.63 0.60 -1.94
C ALA A 35 -14.79 0.59 -0.93
N GLY A 36 -15.30 1.78 -0.57
CA GLY A 36 -16.53 1.86 0.22
C GLY A 36 -17.71 1.22 -0.48
N GLN A 37 -18.58 0.57 0.29
CA GLN A 37 -19.85 0.08 -0.23
C GLN A 37 -20.70 1.26 -0.69
N ALA A 38 -21.22 1.16 -1.91
CA ALA A 38 -22.20 2.12 -2.40
C ALA A 38 -23.53 1.85 -1.69
N GLY A 39 -23.85 2.65 -0.66
CA GLY A 39 -25.22 2.79 -0.21
C GLY A 39 -25.98 3.61 -1.25
N ALA A 40 -26.78 2.97 -2.09
CA ALA A 40 -27.70 3.70 -2.95
C ALA A 40 -28.81 4.28 -2.08
N THR A 41 -28.67 5.54 -1.63
CA THR A 41 -29.81 6.28 -1.07
C THR A 41 -30.57 6.88 -2.25
N GLU A 42 -31.42 6.07 -2.88
CA GLU A 42 -32.36 6.53 -3.90
C GLU A 42 -33.59 7.18 -3.26
N ILE A 43 -33.47 8.43 -2.79
CA ILE A 43 -34.64 9.30 -2.61
C ILE A 43 -34.25 10.72 -3.02
N GLY A 44 -34.60 11.09 -4.26
CA GLY A 44 -34.72 12.48 -4.73
C GLY A 44 -33.42 13.21 -5.09
N ASN A 45 -33.27 13.57 -6.37
CA ASN A 45 -32.26 14.51 -6.93
C ASN A 45 -30.90 13.94 -7.39
N GLY A 46 -30.93 12.82 -8.13
CA GLY A 46 -29.80 12.32 -8.94
C GLY A 46 -28.74 11.54 -8.14
N PRO A 47 -28.12 10.49 -8.72
CA PRO A 47 -27.21 9.63 -7.99
C PRO A 47 -25.88 10.34 -7.71
N VAL A 48 -25.72 10.92 -6.51
CA VAL A 48 -24.41 11.32 -5.99
C VAL A 48 -23.85 10.17 -5.16
N VAL A 49 -23.05 9.31 -5.82
CA VAL A 49 -22.33 8.23 -5.14
C VAL A 49 -21.02 8.76 -4.55
N HIS A 50 -21.03 9.15 -3.27
CA HIS A 50 -19.80 9.37 -2.52
C HIS A 50 -19.18 8.01 -2.15
N ARG A 51 -18.15 7.60 -2.90
CA ARG A 51 -17.41 6.36 -2.63
C ARG A 51 -16.21 6.66 -1.73
N THR A 52 -16.45 6.76 -0.43
CA THR A 52 -15.35 6.85 0.55
C THR A 52 -14.73 5.46 0.71
N GLY A 53 -13.47 5.29 0.31
CA GLY A 53 -12.72 4.04 0.47
C GLY A 53 -11.49 4.22 1.35
N LEU A 54 -10.87 3.10 1.73
CA LEU A 54 -9.60 3.07 2.46
C LEU A 54 -8.48 2.64 1.51
N LEU A 55 -7.39 3.42 1.47
CA LEU A 55 -6.14 3.01 0.86
C LEU A 55 -5.19 2.59 1.98
N ILE A 56 -4.72 1.34 1.94
CA ILE A 56 -3.77 0.80 2.89
C ILE A 56 -2.46 0.50 2.15
N ILE A 57 -1.36 1.04 2.66
CA ILE A 57 -0.01 0.72 2.21
C ILE A 57 0.65 -0.08 3.34
N GLN A 58 0.98 -1.33 3.05
CA GLN A 58 1.66 -2.21 4.00
C GLN A 58 3.10 -2.40 3.54
N LEU A 59 4.06 -2.25 4.46
CA LEU A 59 5.49 -2.45 4.20
C LEU A 59 5.94 -3.78 4.78
N PHE A 60 6.77 -4.50 4.04
CA PHE A 60 7.29 -5.81 4.44
C PHE A 60 8.79 -5.89 4.24
N VAL A 61 9.43 -6.67 5.11
CA VAL A 61 10.85 -7.05 5.02
C VAL A 61 10.99 -8.55 5.29
N PRO A 62 12.01 -9.23 4.75
CA PRO A 62 12.25 -10.64 5.02
C PRO A 62 12.47 -10.90 6.51
N VAL A 63 11.80 -11.92 7.06
CA VAL A 63 11.97 -12.33 8.46
C VAL A 63 13.38 -12.91 8.66
N GLY A 64 14.03 -12.55 9.77
CA GLY A 64 15.38 -13.05 10.10
C GLY A 64 16.52 -12.36 9.34
N SER A 65 16.25 -11.35 8.52
CA SER A 65 17.26 -10.56 7.81
C SER A 65 18.06 -9.61 8.70
N GLY A 66 17.63 -9.39 9.95
CA GLY A 66 18.22 -8.40 10.86
C GLY A 66 18.05 -6.95 10.39
N THR A 67 17.24 -6.71 9.35
CA THR A 67 17.08 -5.40 8.72
C THR A 67 16.22 -4.46 9.57
N LEU A 68 16.67 -3.22 9.72
CA LEU A 68 15.92 -2.15 10.38
C LEU A 68 15.20 -1.23 9.39
N LEU A 69 15.14 -1.58 8.09
CA LEU A 69 14.60 -0.72 7.03
C LEU A 69 13.17 -0.19 7.30
N ILE A 70 12.36 -0.88 8.09
CA ILE A 70 11.01 -0.40 8.49
C ILE A 70 11.08 0.58 9.68
N SER A 71 12.05 0.41 10.60
CA SER A 71 12.09 1.10 11.89
C SER A 71 13.21 2.13 12.04
N GLU A 72 14.16 2.21 11.11
CA GLU A 72 15.30 3.11 11.21
C GLU A 72 14.85 4.58 11.12
N ARG A 73 14.97 5.28 12.25
CA ARG A 73 14.92 6.74 12.32
C ARG A 73 16.28 7.27 11.86
N PRO A 74 16.34 8.30 10.99
CA PRO A 74 17.61 8.94 10.68
C PRO A 74 18.12 9.61 11.96
N THR A 75 19.20 9.10 12.54
CA THR A 75 19.94 9.81 13.60
C THR A 75 20.77 10.91 12.95
N SER A 76 20.55 12.16 13.36
CA SER A 76 21.27 13.33 12.86
C SER A 76 22.68 13.43 13.40
#